data_AF-X0S7U5-F1
#
_entry.id   AF-X0S7U5-F1
#
_cell.length_a   1.000
_cell.length_b   1.000
_cell.length_c   1.000
_cell.angle_alpha   90.00
_cell.angle_beta   90.00
_cell.angle_gamma   90.00
#
_symmetry.space_group_name_H-M   'P 1'
#
loop_
_entity.id
_entity.type
_entity.pdbx_description
1 polymer ?
#
loop_
_entity_poly.entity_id
_entity_poly.type
_entity_poly.pdbx_seq_one_letter_code
_entity_poly.pdbx_strand_id
1 'polypeptide(L)'
;MIIAAAGAVNGNIVEFYKKLYTLDPFPDWILCTGSFGVWPDRGKVNRASKKHGGAGDFPDMYYRGEGVPVRTLFVRGPHEDHRWLNERRHRGELDLLPGLTLLITGFRTVIDEDVRVVGLGGVHSPKFFDSEKNGKYYTKKNIRSAYSGGGTDILLTHAG
;
A
#
# COMPACT_ATOMS: atom_id res chain seq x y z
N MET A 1 17.72 8.08 10.00
CA MET A 1 16.67 7.29 9.36
C MET A 1 16.94 7.16 7.87
N ILE A 2 16.75 5.96 7.31
CA ILE A 2 16.86 5.67 5.90
C ILE A 2 15.53 5.14 5.39
N ILE A 3 14.95 5.84 4.42
CA ILE A 3 13.70 5.47 3.76
C ILE A 3 14.02 4.98 2.36
N ALA A 4 13.61 3.76 2.04
CA ALA A 4 13.63 3.26 0.67
C ALA A 4 12.23 3.36 0.06
N ALA A 5 12.15 3.86 -1.17
CA ALA A 5 10.92 3.86 -1.95
C ALA A 5 10.87 2.62 -2.85
N ALA A 6 9.74 1.93 -2.84
CA ALA A 6 9.51 0.75 -3.66
C ALA A 6 8.36 0.99 -4.64
N GLY A 7 8.57 0.57 -5.88
CA GLY A 7 7.50 0.49 -6.89
C GLY A 7 6.55 -0.69 -6.64
N ALA A 8 6.00 -1.22 -7.73
CA ALA A 8 5.09 -2.35 -7.68
C ALA A 8 5.80 -3.67 -7.34
N VAL A 9 5.49 -4.25 -6.18
CA VAL A 9 6.00 -5.57 -5.73
C VAL A 9 5.24 -6.72 -6.41
N ASN A 10 3.97 -6.50 -6.75
CA ASN A 10 3.09 -7.43 -7.45
C ASN A 10 3.04 -8.84 -6.83
N GLY A 11 3.11 -8.93 -5.50
CA GLY A 11 3.02 -10.19 -4.77
C GLY A 11 4.31 -10.99 -4.68
N ASN A 12 5.42 -10.53 -5.28
CA ASN A 12 6.76 -11.13 -5.13
C ASN A 12 7.45 -10.63 -3.86
N ILE A 13 6.76 -10.76 -2.73
CA ILE A 13 7.12 -10.14 -1.45
C ILE A 13 8.43 -10.73 -0.93
N VAL A 14 8.57 -12.06 -0.96
CA VAL A 14 9.76 -12.76 -0.46
C VAL A 14 10.99 -12.35 -1.27
N GLU A 15 10.88 -12.36 -2.60
CA GLU A 15 11.98 -11.97 -3.49
C GLU A 15 12.33 -10.48 -3.36
N PHE A 16 11.33 -9.62 -3.17
CA PHE A 16 11.54 -8.19 -2.92
C PHE A 16 12.40 -7.96 -1.68
N TYR A 17 12.06 -8.58 -0.54
CA TYR A 17 12.87 -8.41 0.68
C TYR A 17 14.22 -9.11 0.63
N LYS A 18 14.35 -10.24 -0.09
CA LYS A 18 15.66 -10.85 -0.36
C LYS A 18 16.63 -9.89 -1.04
N LYS A 19 16.15 -9.13 -2.04
CA LYS A 19 16.94 -8.09 -2.70
C LYS A 19 17.23 -6.91 -1.77
N LEU A 20 16.30 -6.58 -0.87
CA LEU A 20 16.50 -5.51 0.09
C LEU A 20 17.65 -5.81 1.06
N TYR A 21 17.85 -7.07 1.45
CA TYR A 21 18.95 -7.50 2.33
C TYR A 21 20.34 -7.30 1.72
N THR A 22 20.46 -7.02 0.42
CA THR A 22 21.75 -6.69 -0.19
C THR A 22 22.10 -5.21 -0.11
N LEU A 23 21.23 -4.38 0.45
CA LEU A 23 21.47 -2.95 0.61
C LEU A 23 22.27 -2.69 1.89
N ASP A 24 23.30 -1.86 1.76
CA ASP A 24 24.06 -1.29 2.87
C ASP A 24 24.20 0.22 2.64
N PRO A 25 23.66 1.08 3.51
CA PRO A 25 22.93 0.73 4.74
C PRO A 25 21.52 0.14 4.50
N PHE A 26 21.07 -0.71 5.42
CA PHE A 26 19.74 -1.32 5.40
C PHE A 26 18.66 -0.28 5.82
N PRO A 27 17.51 -0.19 5.14
CA PRO A 27 16.52 0.85 5.41
C PRO A 27 15.69 0.60 6.67
N ASP A 28 15.31 1.67 7.36
CA ASP A 28 14.40 1.66 8.51
C ASP A 28 12.92 1.54 8.10
N TRP A 29 12.62 2.05 6.90
CA TRP A 29 11.28 2.12 6.33
C TRP A 29 11.27 1.83 4.84
N ILE A 30 10.20 1.16 4.39
CA ILE A 30 9.83 1.02 2.99
C ILE A 30 8.54 1.78 2.74
N LEU A 31 8.56 2.70 1.77
CA LEU A 31 7.37 3.35 1.24
C LEU A 31 7.04 2.76 -0.12
N CYS A 32 6.02 1.90 -0.18
CA CYS A 32 5.60 1.25 -1.42
C CYS A 32 4.48 2.04 -2.10
N THR A 33 4.71 2.45 -3.35
CA THR A 33 3.79 3.26 -4.17
C THR A 33 2.59 2.48 -4.69
N GLY A 34 2.27 1.33 -4.09
CA GLY A 34 1.14 0.47 -4.39
C GLY A 34 1.43 -0.69 -5.32
N SER A 35 0.40 -1.51 -5.54
CA SER A 35 0.53 -2.83 -6.16
C SER A 35 1.48 -3.72 -5.36
N PHE A 36 1.30 -3.75 -4.04
CA PHE A 36 2.10 -4.61 -3.17
C PHE A 36 1.80 -6.10 -3.41
N GLY A 37 0.57 -6.42 -3.82
CA GLY A 37 0.11 -7.79 -4.07
C GLY A 37 -0.70 -8.39 -2.93
N VAL A 38 -1.47 -7.57 -2.21
CA VAL A 38 -2.28 -8.02 -1.07
C VAL A 38 -3.50 -8.81 -1.56
N TRP A 39 -3.40 -10.13 -1.50
CA TRP A 39 -4.48 -11.07 -1.82
C TRP A 39 -4.54 -12.16 -0.75
N PRO A 40 -5.42 -12.08 0.26
CA PRO A 40 -5.52 -13.12 1.30
C PRO A 40 -6.10 -14.44 0.76
N ASP A 41 -6.81 -14.40 -0.36
CA ASP A 41 -7.51 -15.54 -0.96
C ASP A 41 -7.09 -15.68 -2.43
N ARG A 42 -6.44 -16.81 -2.77
CA ARG A 42 -5.96 -17.13 -4.12
C ARG A 42 -7.10 -17.22 -5.15
N GLY A 43 -8.32 -17.53 -4.70
CA GLY A 43 -9.50 -17.63 -5.56
C GLY A 43 -10.10 -16.29 -5.99
N LYS A 44 -9.77 -15.20 -5.30
CA LYS A 44 -10.35 -13.86 -5.52
C LYS A 44 -9.51 -12.93 -6.39
N VAL A 45 -8.34 -13.40 -6.82
CA VAL A 45 -7.38 -12.59 -7.59
C VAL A 45 -8.01 -12.03 -8.87
N ASN A 46 -7.89 -10.72 -9.04
CA ASN A 46 -8.43 -10.05 -10.23
C ASN A 46 -7.63 -10.37 -11.51
N ARG A 47 -8.20 -10.04 -12.68
CA ARG A 47 -7.56 -10.29 -13.99
C ARG A 47 -6.21 -9.59 -14.15
N ALA A 48 -6.04 -8.40 -13.56
CA ALA A 48 -4.79 -7.65 -13.68
C ALA A 48 -3.66 -8.37 -12.93
N SER A 49 -3.88 -8.73 -11.66
CA SER A 49 -2.92 -9.48 -10.84
C SER A 49 -2.58 -10.86 -11.41
N LYS A 50 -3.54 -11.55 -12.05
CA LYS A 50 -3.25 -12.82 -12.75
C LYS A 50 -2.17 -12.69 -13.83
N LYS A 51 -2.01 -11.53 -14.47
CA LYS A 51 -0.95 -11.28 -15.45
C LYS A 51 0.45 -11.12 -14.82
N HIS A 52 0.51 -10.96 -13.49
CA HIS A 52 1.74 -10.74 -12.73
C HIS A 52 2.00 -11.85 -11.71
N GLY A 53 1.57 -13.09 -11.99
CA GLY A 53 1.80 -14.24 -11.09
C GLY A 53 0.69 -14.49 -10.07
N GLY A 54 -0.40 -13.71 -10.10
CA GLY A 54 -1.60 -13.97 -9.32
C GLY A 54 -1.54 -13.39 -7.91
N ALA A 55 -1.79 -14.23 -6.90
CA ALA A 55 -1.82 -13.81 -5.50
C ALA A 55 -0.42 -13.62 -4.88
N GLY A 56 0.62 -14.19 -5.51
CA GLY A 56 1.98 -14.19 -4.99
C GLY A 56 2.09 -14.88 -3.63
N ASP A 57 2.93 -14.28 -2.78
CA ASP A 57 3.32 -14.81 -1.46
C ASP A 57 2.32 -14.43 -0.34
N PHE A 58 1.54 -13.36 -0.54
CA PHE A 58 0.70 -12.78 0.52
C PHE A 58 -0.28 -13.76 1.18
N PRO A 59 -1.04 -14.62 0.45
CA PRO A 59 -1.98 -15.54 1.08
C PRO A 59 -1.32 -16.46 2.12
N ASP A 60 -0.15 -16.98 1.77
CA ASP A 60 0.54 -17.96 2.60
C ASP A 60 1.16 -17.27 3.82
N MET A 61 1.77 -16.10 3.63
CA MET A 61 2.26 -15.27 4.73
C MET A 61 1.12 -14.89 5.68
N TYR A 62 -0.03 -14.50 5.12
CA TYR A 62 -1.21 -14.11 5.87
C TYR A 62 -1.78 -15.25 6.71
N TYR A 63 -1.88 -16.45 6.13
CA TYR A 63 -2.34 -17.64 6.86
C TYR A 63 -1.38 -18.03 7.99
N ARG A 64 -0.06 -17.87 7.78
CA ARG A 64 0.96 -18.17 8.80
C ARG A 64 1.21 -17.04 9.80
N GLY A 65 0.65 -15.85 9.58
CA GLY A 65 0.92 -14.67 10.39
C GLY A 65 2.35 -14.14 10.24
N GLU A 66 3.00 -14.43 9.10
CA GLU A 66 4.38 -14.01 8.82
C GLU A 66 4.42 -12.54 8.44
N GLY A 67 5.21 -11.77 9.18
CA GLY A 67 5.46 -10.36 8.92
C GLY A 67 6.44 -10.10 7.77
N VAL A 68 6.63 -8.82 7.50
CA VAL A 68 7.72 -8.33 6.65
C VAL A 68 8.88 -7.85 7.52
N PRO A 69 10.14 -7.96 7.06
CA PRO A 69 11.30 -7.71 7.90
C PRO A 69 11.62 -6.23 8.13
N VAL A 70 10.98 -5.33 7.40
CA VAL A 70 11.15 -3.87 7.49
C VAL A 70 9.78 -3.21 7.57
N ARG A 71 9.65 -2.19 8.41
CA ARG A 71 8.41 -1.39 8.49
C ARG A 71 8.07 -0.87 7.10
N THR A 72 6.93 -1.29 6.60
CA THR A 72 6.52 -1.08 5.21
C THR A 72 5.15 -0.44 5.21
N LEU A 73 5.12 0.80 4.74
CA LEU A 73 3.90 1.56 4.52
C LEU A 73 3.59 1.52 3.02
N PHE A 74 2.37 1.12 2.66
CA PHE A 74 1.98 1.09 1.26
C PHE A 74 0.64 1.77 1.02
N VAL A 75 0.48 2.34 -0.17
CA VAL A 75 -0.81 2.81 -0.67
C VAL A 75 -1.41 1.79 -1.63
N ARG A 76 -2.72 1.84 -1.87
CA ARG A 76 -3.38 0.92 -2.81
C ARG A 76 -2.92 1.16 -4.27
N GLY A 77 -2.76 0.09 -5.03
CA GLY A 77 -2.63 0.06 -6.50
C GLY A 77 -3.67 -0.89 -7.12
N PRO A 78 -3.67 -1.15 -8.44
CA PRO A 78 -4.64 -2.04 -9.09
C PRO A 78 -4.48 -3.53 -8.74
N HIS A 79 -3.38 -3.93 -8.12
CA HIS A 79 -3.02 -5.32 -7.89
C HIS A 79 -3.27 -5.83 -6.46
N GLU A 80 -4.33 -5.38 -5.79
CA GLU A 80 -4.76 -5.88 -4.47
C GLU A 80 -6.26 -6.21 -4.39
N ASP A 81 -6.66 -6.95 -3.36
CA ASP A 81 -8.06 -7.16 -2.98
C ASP A 81 -8.64 -5.90 -2.32
N HIS A 82 -9.19 -5.00 -3.14
CA HIS A 82 -9.76 -3.74 -2.66
C HIS A 82 -10.99 -3.91 -1.78
N ARG A 83 -11.73 -5.00 -1.97
CA ARG A 83 -12.89 -5.28 -1.12
C ARG A 83 -12.39 -5.64 0.28
N TRP A 84 -11.45 -6.57 0.37
CA TRP A 84 -10.88 -6.97 1.65
C TRP A 84 -10.15 -5.82 2.35
N LEU A 85 -9.36 -5.02 1.62
CA LEU A 85 -8.69 -3.84 2.18
C LEU A 85 -9.69 -2.79 2.69
N ASN A 86 -10.81 -2.59 1.99
CA ASN A 86 -11.86 -1.71 2.47
C ASN A 86 -12.51 -2.27 3.74
N GLU A 87 -12.82 -3.56 3.81
CA GLU A 87 -13.37 -4.20 5.01
C GLU A 87 -12.43 -4.05 6.23
N ARG A 88 -11.12 -4.28 6.03
CA ARG A 88 -10.06 -4.04 7.02
C ARG A 88 -10.05 -2.60 7.53
N ARG A 89 -10.07 -1.64 6.60
CA ARG A 89 -10.15 -0.20 6.92
C ARG A 89 -11.37 0.14 7.79
N HIS A 90 -12.55 -0.39 7.47
CA HIS A 90 -13.76 -0.11 8.25
C HIS A 90 -13.67 -0.64 9.68
N ARG A 91 -12.85 -1.68 9.92
CA ARG A 91 -12.57 -2.21 11.26
C ARG A 91 -11.38 -1.53 11.96
N GLY A 92 -10.71 -0.58 11.30
CA GLY A 92 -9.48 0.04 11.82
C GLY A 92 -8.24 -0.86 11.77
N GLU A 93 -8.30 -1.98 11.04
CA GLU A 93 -7.24 -2.98 10.94
C GLU A 93 -6.28 -2.62 9.79
N LEU A 94 -5.45 -1.59 9.98
CA LEU A 94 -4.54 -1.11 8.93
C LEU A 94 -3.20 -1.83 8.91
N ASP A 95 -2.80 -2.43 10.03
CA ASP A 95 -1.66 -3.36 10.10
C ASP A 95 -2.13 -4.72 9.61
N LEU A 96 -1.73 -5.07 8.39
CA LEU A 96 -2.21 -6.26 7.70
C LEU A 96 -1.44 -7.51 8.09
N LEU A 97 -0.14 -7.32 8.35
CA LEU A 97 0.84 -8.29 8.87
C LEU A 97 1.83 -7.53 9.77
N PRO A 98 2.59 -8.19 10.65
CA PRO A 98 3.66 -7.53 11.38
C PRO A 98 4.60 -6.78 10.41
N GLY A 99 4.78 -5.48 10.64
CA GLY A 99 5.62 -4.62 9.80
C GLY A 99 4.98 -4.15 8.48
N LEU A 100 3.75 -4.54 8.12
CA LEU A 100 3.08 -4.13 6.88
C LEU A 100 1.79 -3.37 7.16
N THR A 101 1.79 -2.07 6.85
CA THR A 101 0.70 -1.15 7.15
C THR A 101 0.12 -0.51 5.89
N LEU A 102 -1.21 -0.52 5.76
CA LEU A 102 -1.94 0.21 4.73
C LEU A 102 -2.05 1.70 5.08
N LEU A 103 -1.52 2.58 4.23
CA LEU A 103 -1.80 4.01 4.27
C LEU A 103 -3.09 4.33 3.51
N ILE A 104 -4.10 4.80 4.23
CA ILE A 104 -5.39 5.14 3.64
C ILE A 104 -5.25 6.34 2.68
N THR A 105 -5.86 6.22 1.50
CA THR A 105 -5.93 7.31 0.51
C THR A 105 -6.54 8.58 1.13
N GLY A 106 -5.80 9.69 1.08
CA GLY A 106 -6.18 11.00 1.62
C GLY A 106 -5.85 11.19 3.11
N PHE A 107 -5.21 10.21 3.75
CA PHE A 107 -4.80 10.27 5.15
C PHE A 107 -3.29 10.45 5.28
N ARG A 108 -2.91 10.99 6.43
CA ARG A 108 -1.53 11.19 6.86
C ARG A 108 -1.18 10.19 7.95
N THR A 109 0.09 9.80 7.97
CA THR A 109 0.74 9.19 9.12
C THR A 109 2.09 9.83 9.37
N VAL A 110 2.67 9.55 10.54
CA VAL A 110 4.02 9.96 10.94
C VAL A 110 4.83 8.67 11.10
N ILE A 111 5.95 8.54 10.38
CA ILE A 111 6.76 7.30 10.36
C ILE A 111 8.04 7.40 11.20
N ASP A 112 8.42 8.60 11.59
CA ASP A 112 9.53 8.93 12.50
C ASP A 112 9.22 10.32 13.07
N GLU A 113 9.82 10.71 14.21
CA GLU A 113 9.40 11.81 15.10
C GLU A 113 8.67 12.99 14.42
N ASP A 114 9.15 13.44 13.26
CA ASP A 114 8.52 14.53 12.49
C ASP A 114 8.24 14.26 11.00
N VAL A 115 8.49 13.06 10.47
CA VAL A 115 8.32 12.78 9.02
C VAL A 115 6.88 12.40 8.69
N ARG A 116 6.18 13.33 8.04
CA ARG A 116 4.77 13.23 7.66
C ARG A 116 4.61 12.65 6.27
N VAL A 117 4.02 11.46 6.18
CA VAL A 117 3.69 10.79 4.92
C VAL A 117 2.20 10.88 4.65
N VAL A 118 1.84 11.35 3.47
CA VAL A 118 0.46 11.41 3.00
C VAL A 118 0.27 10.43 1.85
N GLY A 119 -0.78 9.61 1.93
CA GLY A 119 -1.03 8.56 0.95
C GLY A 119 -2.07 8.95 -0.09
N LEU A 120 -1.78 8.75 -1.37
CA LEU A 120 -2.72 8.84 -2.47
C LEU A 120 -2.69 7.55 -3.30
N GLY A 121 -3.30 6.49 -2.74
CA GLY A 121 -3.46 5.22 -3.44
C GLY A 121 -4.71 5.16 -4.33
N GLY A 122 -4.66 4.29 -5.33
CA GLY A 122 -5.71 4.06 -6.30
C GLY A 122 -5.36 4.58 -7.69
N VAL A 123 -6.25 4.32 -8.64
CA VAL A 123 -6.10 4.71 -10.06
C VAL A 123 -6.89 5.99 -10.32
N HIS A 124 -6.44 6.84 -11.24
CA HIS A 124 -7.27 7.99 -11.65
C HIS A 124 -8.47 7.53 -12.50
N SER A 125 -9.64 8.13 -12.30
CA SER A 125 -10.74 7.97 -13.24
C SER A 125 -11.59 9.23 -13.30
N PRO A 126 -11.68 9.90 -14.47
CA PRO A 126 -12.52 11.09 -14.62
C PRO A 126 -13.98 10.86 -14.18
N LYS A 127 -14.50 9.64 -14.43
CA LYS A 127 -15.86 9.24 -14.05
C LYS A 127 -16.07 9.21 -12.53
N PHE A 128 -15.05 8.86 -11.75
CA PHE A 128 -15.15 8.66 -10.31
C PHE A 128 -14.48 9.78 -9.51
N PHE A 129 -13.76 10.69 -10.17
CA PHE A 129 -12.96 11.71 -9.51
C PHE A 129 -13.79 12.65 -8.63
N ASP A 130 -14.94 13.11 -9.13
CA ASP A 130 -15.87 13.94 -8.37
C ASP A 130 -16.89 13.13 -7.55
N SER A 131 -16.74 11.80 -7.48
CA SER A 131 -17.66 10.93 -6.73
C SER A 131 -17.24 10.75 -5.27
N GLU A 132 -18.21 10.41 -4.41
CA GLU A 132 -17.95 9.98 -3.03
C GLU A 132 -17.56 8.49 -2.93
N LYS A 133 -17.75 7.70 -4.00
CA LYS A 133 -17.46 6.26 -4.03
C LYS A 133 -16.01 6.02 -4.49
N ASN A 134 -15.15 5.59 -3.58
CA ASN A 134 -13.70 5.54 -3.76
C ASN A 134 -13.12 4.12 -3.91
N GLY A 135 -13.86 3.22 -4.57
CA GLY A 135 -13.54 1.79 -4.70
C GLY A 135 -12.05 1.49 -4.92
N LYS A 136 -11.62 1.54 -6.18
CA LYS A 136 -10.19 1.44 -6.57
C LYS A 136 -9.56 2.77 -6.98
N TYR A 137 -10.35 3.83 -6.94
CA TYR A 137 -10.01 5.15 -7.46
C TYR A 137 -9.84 6.13 -6.30
N TYR A 138 -8.89 7.04 -6.43
CA TYR A 138 -8.86 8.21 -5.56
C TYR A 138 -9.83 9.27 -6.10
N THR A 139 -10.35 10.09 -5.19
CA THR A 139 -11.32 11.15 -5.51
C THR A 139 -10.76 12.53 -5.18
N LYS A 140 -11.40 13.57 -5.69
CA LYS A 140 -11.10 14.97 -5.35
C LYS A 140 -11.18 15.23 -3.85
N LYS A 141 -12.09 14.56 -3.15
CA LYS A 141 -12.18 14.60 -1.68
C LYS A 141 -10.93 14.02 -1.01
N ASN A 142 -10.41 12.89 -1.51
CA ASN A 142 -9.16 12.33 -1.00
C ASN A 142 -8.00 13.31 -1.17
N ILE A 143 -7.91 13.96 -2.33
CA ILE A 143 -6.88 14.97 -2.61
C ILE A 143 -7.02 16.15 -1.63
N ARG A 144 -8.23 16.69 -1.46
CA ARG A 144 -8.47 17.78 -0.50
C ARG A 144 -8.09 17.39 0.93
N SER A 145 -8.46 16.19 1.35
CA SER A 145 -8.11 15.63 2.67
C SER A 145 -6.60 15.52 2.87
N ALA A 146 -5.87 15.10 1.83
CA ALA A 146 -4.41 15.05 1.83
C ALA A 146 -3.78 16.44 2.07
N TYR A 147 -4.37 17.50 1.51
CA TYR A 147 -3.86 18.88 1.63
C TYR A 147 -4.32 19.63 2.89
N SER A 148 -5.46 19.26 3.49
CA SER A 148 -6.05 20.04 4.59
C SER A 148 -5.35 19.88 5.95
N GLY A 149 -4.39 18.96 6.09
CA GLY A 149 -3.81 18.57 7.38
C GLY A 149 -2.58 19.35 7.87
N GLY A 150 -2.09 20.37 7.16
CA GLY A 150 -0.80 21.04 7.45
C GLY A 150 0.37 20.50 6.60
N GLY A 151 1.62 20.71 7.01
CA GLY A 151 2.83 20.32 6.26
C GLY A 151 2.87 18.84 5.83
N THR A 152 3.42 18.57 4.66
CA THR A 152 3.62 17.21 4.12
C THR A 152 5.07 17.10 3.67
N ASP A 153 5.80 16.12 4.21
CA ASP A 153 7.19 15.88 3.85
C ASP A 153 7.28 14.91 2.67
N ILE A 154 6.43 13.87 2.67
CA ILE A 154 6.40 12.85 1.62
C ILE A 154 4.96 12.61 1.14
N LEU A 155 4.75 12.74 -0.17
CA LEU A 155 3.53 12.28 -0.83
C LEU A 155 3.78 10.89 -1.45
N LEU A 156 3.18 9.86 -0.87
CA LEU A 156 3.23 8.50 -1.38
C LEU A 156 2.03 8.25 -2.30
N THR A 157 2.25 8.21 -3.61
CA THR A 157 1.17 8.08 -4.59
C THR A 157 1.36 6.87 -5.49
N HIS A 158 0.24 6.26 -5.89
CA HIS A 158 0.23 5.34 -7.01
C HIS A 158 -0.17 6.10 -8.28
N ALA A 159 0.69 6.13 -9.30
CA ALA A 159 0.35 6.70 -10.60
C ALA A 159 0.08 5.56 -11.58
N GLY A 160 -1.19 5.34 -11.89
CA GLY A 160 -1.68 4.37 -12.87
C GLY A 160 -2.97 4.84 -13.50
#